data_AF-A0A7C2J7L6-F1
#
_entry.id   AF-A0A7C2J7L6-F1
#
_cell.length_a   1.000
_cell.length_b   1.000
_cell.length_c   1.000
_cell.angle_alpha   90.00
_cell.angle_beta   90.00
_cell.angle_gamma   90.00
#
_symmetry.space_group_name_H-M   'P 1'
#
loop_
_entity.id
_entity.type
_entity.pdbx_description
1 polymer ?
#
loop_
_entity_poly.entity_id
_entity_poly.type
_entity_poly.pdbx_seq_one_letter_code
_entity_poly.pdbx_strand_id
1 'polypeptide(L)' 'MPGRELKVVRLLEPELCMRCRFADIADVEMADGRVQRMLYCRRLDCDNWDYSSAEPAKRVQLSNGVEDWDEEA' A
#
# COMPACT_ATOMS: atom_id res chain seq x y z
N MET A 1 14.22 -8.32 -9.04
CA MET A 1 14.29 -6.84 -9.16
C MET A 1 14.50 -6.24 -7.78
N PRO A 2 15.15 -5.08 -7.59
CA PRO A 2 15.22 -4.45 -6.28
C PRO A 2 13.79 -4.26 -5.77
N GLY A 3 13.46 -4.88 -4.64
CA GLY A 3 12.10 -4.90 -4.08
C GLY A 3 11.58 -3.48 -3.99
N ARG A 4 10.39 -3.21 -4.56
CA ARG A 4 9.77 -1.88 -4.48
C ARG A 4 9.63 -1.53 -3.00
N GLU A 5 10.30 -0.47 -2.55
CA GLU A 5 10.18 0.03 -1.18
C GLU A 5 8.76 0.58 -0.98
N LEU A 6 7.92 -0.21 -0.33
CA LEU A 6 6.57 0.18 0.02
C LEU A 6 6.60 1.08 1.26
N LYS A 7 5.82 2.16 1.21
CA LYS A 7 5.72 3.15 2.28
C LYS A 7 4.28 3.25 2.75
N VAL A 8 4.12 3.31 4.06
CA VAL A 8 2.86 3.70 4.70
C VAL A 8 2.88 5.21 4.85
N VAL A 9 1.81 5.85 4.40
CA VAL A 9 1.63 7.30 4.45
C VAL A 9 0.24 7.61 4.97
N ARG A 10 0.08 8.78 5.57
CA ARG A 10 -1.23 9.36 5.84
C ARG A 10 -1.85 9.87 4.54
N LEU A 11 -3.17 9.76 4.44
CA LEU A 11 -3.94 10.33 3.34
C LEU A 11 -4.36 11.76 3.70
N LEU A 12 -4.31 12.67 2.73
CA LEU A 12 -4.83 14.03 2.89
C LEU A 12 -6.36 14.02 2.92
N GLU A 13 -6.97 13.31 1.97
CA GLU A 13 -8.42 13.13 1.82
C GLU A 13 -8.79 11.63 1.74
N PRO A 14 -9.00 10.95 2.89
CA PRO A 14 -9.26 9.51 2.92
C PRO A 14 -10.49 9.08 2.12
N GLU A 15 -11.54 9.91 2.10
CA GLU A 15 -12.81 9.63 1.42
C GLU A 15 -12.69 9.51 -0.10
N LEU A 16 -11.66 10.14 -0.69
CA LEU A 16 -11.36 10.00 -2.11
C LEU A 16 -10.74 8.63 -2.42
N CYS A 17 -9.83 8.17 -1.57
CA CYS A 17 -9.20 6.85 -1.75
C CYS A 17 -10.19 5.70 -1.55
N MET A 18 -11.17 5.81 -0.64
CA MET A 18 -12.21 4.79 -0.47
C MET A 18 -13.08 4.58 -1.71
N ARG A 19 -13.18 5.59 -2.59
CA ARG A 19 -13.93 5.54 -3.86
C ARG A 19 -13.03 5.42 -5.09
N CYS A 20 -11.72 5.35 -4.89
CA CYS A 20 -10.75 5.36 -5.97
C CYS A 20 -10.60 3.96 -6.57
N ARG A 21 -10.81 3.82 -7.88
CA ARG A 21 -10.63 2.54 -8.61
C ARG A 21 -9.19 1.98 -8.58
N PHE A 22 -8.23 2.80 -8.18
CA PHE A 22 -6.81 2.44 -8.08
C PHE A 22 -6.38 2.16 -6.64
N ALA A 23 -7.30 2.29 -5.69
CA ALA A 23 -7.08 1.91 -4.31
C ALA A 23 -7.69 0.53 -4.08
N ASP A 24 -6.90 -0.33 -3.46
CA ASP A 24 -7.33 -1.65 -3.00
C ASP A 24 -7.19 -1.70 -1.47
N ILE A 25 -7.74 -2.76 -0.88
CA ILE A 25 -7.52 -3.04 0.54
C ILE A 25 -6.40 -4.07 0.65
N ALA A 26 -5.51 -3.86 1.61
CA ALA A 26 -4.37 -4.73 1.85
C ALA A 26 -4.12 -4.91 3.35
N ASP A 27 -3.59 -6.07 3.71
CA ASP A 27 -2.99 -6.32 5.02
C ASP A 27 -1.51 -5.91 4.96
N VAL A 28 -1.12 -4.98 5.84
CA VAL A 28 0.21 -4.38 5.86
C VAL A 28 0.91 -4.75 7.16
N GLU A 29 2.05 -5.43 7.06
CA GLU A 29 2.95 -5.66 8.18
C GLU A 29 3.87 -4.44 8.35
N MET A 30 3.73 -3.77 9.49
CA MET A 30 4.56 -2.65 9.91
C MET A 30 5.92 -3.14 10.40
N ALA A 31 6.89 -2.22 10.56
CA ALA A 31 8.22 -2.56 11.05
C ALA A 31 8.24 -3.18 12.46
N ASP A 32 7.22 -2.90 13.29
CA ASP A 32 7.04 -3.48 14.63
C ASP A 32 6.37 -4.86 14.62
N GLY A 33 6.09 -5.41 13.43
CA GLY A 33 5.45 -6.72 13.25
C GLY A 33 3.92 -6.70 13.39
N ARG A 34 3.30 -5.54 13.63
CA ARG A 34 1.83 -5.44 13.63
C ARG A 34 1.30 -5.51 12.21
N VAL A 35 0.24 -6.27 12.01
CA VAL A 35 -0.50 -6.33 10.75
C VAL A 35 -1.76 -5.47 10.86
N GLN A 36 -1.95 -4.56 9.90
CA GLN A 36 -3.13 -3.69 9.86
C GLN A 36 -3.74 -3.67 8.46
N ARG A 37 -5.08 -3.60 8.41
CA ARG A 37 -5.83 -3.48 7.16
C ARG A 37 -5.84 -2.03 6.71
N MET A 38 -5.27 -1.74 5.55
CA MET A 38 -5.05 -0.39 5.05
C MET A 38 -5.45 -0.25 3.57
N LEU A 39 -5.57 0.99 3.11
CA LEU A 39 -5.71 1.30 1.69
C LEU A 39 -4.34 1.22 1.01
N TYR A 40 -4.27 0.43 -0.06
CA TYR A 40 -3.11 0.33 -0.92
C TYR A 40 -3.36 1.09 -2.22
N CYS A 41 -2.59 2.15 -2.45
CA CYS A 41 -2.70 2.95 -3.67
C CYS A 41 -1.69 2.47 -4.72
N ARG A 42 -2.16 2.21 -5.94
CA ARG A 42 -1.33 1.75 -7.07
C ARG A 42 -0.82 2.87 -7.98
N ARG A 43 -1.31 4.09 -7.82
CA ARG A 43 -0.90 5.24 -8.64
C ARG A 43 0.42 5.80 -8.14
N LEU A 44 1.45 5.83 -8.98
CA LEU A 44 2.75 6.44 -8.63
C LEU A 44 2.71 7.98 -8.65
N ASP A 45 1.68 8.55 -9.26
CA ASP A 45 1.44 9.98 -9.46
C ASP A 45 0.28 10.50 -8.59
N CYS A 46 -0.02 9.84 -7.46
CA CYS A 46 -1.12 10.27 -6.60
C CYS A 46 -0.65 11.36 -5.64
N ASP A 47 -1.26 12.54 -5.73
CA ASP A 47 -0.97 13.66 -4.83
C ASP A 47 -1.76 13.62 -3.51
N ASN A 48 -2.58 12.58 -3.27
CA ASN A 48 -3.40 12.47 -2.05
C ASN A 48 -2.62 11.87 -0.85
N TRP A 49 -1.30 11.93 -0.89
CA TRP A 49 -0.41 11.36 0.11
C TRP A 49 0.33 12.45 0.85
N ASP A 50 0.37 12.34 2.18
CA ASP A 50 1.29 13.14 2.99
C ASP A 50 2.64 12.43 3.08
N TYR A 51 3.54 12.72 2.15
CA TYR A 51 4.86 12.08 2.11
C TYR A 51 5.76 12.43 3.31
N SER A 52 5.43 13.50 4.05
CA SER A 52 6.14 13.83 5.30
C SER A 52 5.90 12.82 6.42
N SER A 53 4.83 12.01 6.29
CA SER A 53 4.46 10.95 7.22
C SER A 53 4.94 9.55 6.79
N ALA A 54 5.84 9.46 5.80
CA ALA A 54 6.23 8.18 5.22
C ALA A 54 7.00 7.29 6.21
N GLU A 55 6.46 6.10 6.46
CA GLU A 55 7.06 5.05 7.27
C GLU A 55 7.29 3.77 6.42
N PRO A 56 8.33 2.97 6.70
CA PRO A 56 8.59 1.75 5.95
C PRO A 56 7.52 0.68 6.23
N ALA A 57 7.04 0.02 5.17
CA ALA A 57 6.26 -1.22 5.28
C ALA A 57 7.20 -2.42 5.14
N LYS A 58 7.00 -3.44 5.97
CA LYS A 58 7.78 -4.69 5.88
C LYS A 58 7.18 -5.64 4.85
N ARG A 59 5.86 -5.75 4.81
CA ARG A 59 5.13 -6.63 3.87
C ARG A 59 3.75 -6.06 3.56
N VAL A 60 3.26 -6.28 2.35
CA VAL A 60 1.89 -5.92 1.93
C VAL A 60 1.26 -7.13 1.24
N GLN A 61 0.04 -7.48 1.62
CA GLN A 61 -0.75 -8.54 0.99
C GLN A 61 -2.12 -7.99 0.57
N LEU A 62 -2.45 -8.07 -0.71
CA LEU A 62 -3.72 -7.54 -1.24
C LEU A 62 -4.89 -8.45 -0.87
N SER A 63 -5.97 -7.87 -0.36
CA SER A 63 -7.14 -8.65 0.09
C SER A 63 -7.94 -9.27 -1.06
N ASN A 64 -7.78 -8.81 -2.30
CA ASN A 64 -8.57 -9.25 -3.46
C ASN A 64 -7.96 -10.43 -4.26
N GLY A 65 -7.02 -11.19 -3.68
CA GLY A 65 -6.58 -12.47 -4.26
C GLY A 65 -5.95 -12.42 -5.65
N VAL A 66 -5.52 -11.24 -6.12
CA VAL A 66 -4.59 -11.15 -7.25
C VAL A 66 -3.18 -11.16 -6.68
N GLU A 67 -2.77 -12.34 -6.27
CA GLU A 67 -1.37 -12.70 -6.10
C GLU A 67 -0.90 -13.23 -7.45
N ASP A 68 -0.08 -12.45 -8.17
CA ASP A 68 0.95 -13.03 -9.03
C ASP A 68 1.98 -11.95 -9.40
N TRP A 69 3.13 -11.98 -8.73
CA TRP A 69 4.38 -11.45 -9.26
C TRP A 69 5.55 -12.24 -8.65
N ASP A 70 5.49 -13.56 -8.66
CA ASP A 70 6.65 -14.44 -8.42
C ASP A 70 6.38 -15.81 -9.08
N GLU A 71 6.17 -15.82 -10.40
CA GLU A 71 6.34 -17.04 -11.20
C GLU A 71 7.09 -16.70 -12.49
N GLU A 72 8.42 -16.64 -12.41
CA GLU A 72 9.28 -17.05 -13.53
C GLU A 72 10.42 -17.91 -13.00
N ALA A 73 10.56 -19.08 -13.66
CA ALA A 73 11.43 -20.20 -13.37
C ALA A 73 12.91 -19.97 -13.70
#